data_AF-A0A5K1EGA7-F1
#
_entry.id   AF-A0A5K1EGA7-F1
#
_cell.length_a   1.000
_cell.length_b   1.000
_cell.length_c   1.000
_cell.angle_alpha   90.00
_cell.angle_beta   90.00
_cell.angle_gamma   90.00
#
_symmetry.space_group_name_H-M   'P 1'
#
loop_
_entity.id
_entity.type
_entity.pdbx_description
1 polymer ?
#
loop_
_entity_poly.entity_id
_entity_poly.type
_entity_poly.pdbx_seq_one_letter_code
_entity_poly.pdbx_strand_id
1 'polypeptide(L)' 'FMDPLTKGNYPPSMRSLVGSRLPRFTKEETQLVKGSFDFLGLNYYTTYYASNYPAGYKVIAPSYATDSRANTS' A
#
# COMPACT_ATOMS: atom_id res chain seq x y z
N PHE A 1 4.81 2.21 -0.05
CA PHE A 1 5.65 3.38 -0.33
C PHE A 1 6.59 3.21 -1.52
N MET A 2 7.24 2.05 -1.70
CA MET A 2 8.24 1.87 -2.76
C MET A 2 7.73 1.95 -4.21
N ASP A 3 6.51 1.48 -4.48
CA ASP A 3 5.96 1.50 -5.85
C ASP A 3 5.77 2.93 -6.40
N PRO A 4 5.21 3.90 -5.65
CA PRO A 4 5.23 5.30 -6.06
C PRO A 4 6.62 5.83 -6.40
N LEU A 5 7.63 5.55 -5.57
CA LEU A 5 9.01 6.01 -5.79
C LEU A 5 9.67 5.37 -7.01
N THR A 6 9.36 4.12 -7.34
CA THR A 6 10.05 3.39 -8.42
C THR A 6 9.28 3.40 -9.75
N LYS A 7 7.94 3.38 -9.67
CA LYS A 7 7.04 3.24 -10.81
C LYS A 7 6.15 4.47 -11.02
N GLY A 8 6.09 5.39 -10.06
CA GLY A 8 5.22 6.56 -10.11
C GLY A 8 3.74 6.27 -9.84
N ASN A 9 3.40 5.09 -9.30
CA ASN A 9 2.02 4.73 -9.00
C ASN A 9 1.93 3.74 -7.83
N TYR A 10 0.77 3.63 -7.20
CA TYR A 10 0.52 2.66 -6.13
C TYR A 10 0.50 1.21 -6.65
N PRO A 11 0.81 0.19 -5.83
CA PRO A 11 0.71 -1.22 -6.20
C PRO A 11 -0.71 -1.63 -6.64
N PRO A 12 -0.86 -2.62 -7.54
CA PRO A 12 -2.18 -3.10 -7.99
C PRO A 12 -3.10 -3.55 -6.84
N SER A 13 -2.55 -4.22 -5.81
CA SER A 13 -3.31 -4.66 -4.64
C SER A 13 -3.93 -3.49 -3.89
N MET A 14 -3.16 -2.43 -3.61
CA MET A 14 -3.68 -1.23 -2.95
C MET A 14 -4.78 -0.56 -3.78
N ARG A 15 -4.60 -0.42 -5.10
CA ARG A 15 -5.61 0.19 -5.97
C ARG A 15 -6.93 -0.61 -5.97
N SER A 16 -6.85 -1.94 -5.91
CA SER A 16 -8.02 -2.82 -5.86
C SER A 16 -8.69 -2.85 -4.49
N LEU A 17 -7.92 -2.93 -3.41
CA LEU A 17 -8.44 -3.14 -2.05
C LEU A 17 -8.93 -1.85 -1.39
N VAL A 18 -8.20 -0.74 -1.58
CA VAL A 18 -8.51 0.58 -1.01
C VAL A 18 -9.54 1.33 -1.87
N GLY A 19 -9.45 1.16 -3.19
CA GLY A 19 -10.40 1.71 -4.15
C GLY A 19 -10.44 3.24 -4.14
N SER A 20 -11.64 3.82 -4.03
CA SER A 20 -11.88 5.26 -4.13
C SER A 20 -11.25 6.09 -3.02
N ARG A 21 -10.92 5.49 -1.86
CA ARG A 21 -10.21 6.18 -0.78
C ARG A 21 -8.73 6.43 -1.11
N LEU A 22 -8.18 5.75 -2.11
CA LEU A 22 -6.79 5.92 -2.50
C LEU A 22 -6.67 7.12 -3.46
N PRO A 23 -5.92 8.18 -3.10
CA PRO A 23 -5.67 9.30 -4.00
C PRO A 23 -5.00 8.84 -5.29
N ARG A 24 -5.20 9.60 -6.36
CA ARG A 24 -4.55 9.35 -7.65
C ARG A 24 -3.55 10.47 -7.90
N PHE A 25 -2.37 10.08 -8.36
CA PHE A 25 -1.39 11.05 -8.81
C PHE A 25 -1.83 11.68 -10.14
N THR A 26 -1.60 12.97 -10.28
CA THR A 26 -1.55 13.62 -11.59
C THR A 26 -0.29 13.17 -12.35
N LYS A 27 -0.19 13.56 -13.63
CA LYS A 27 1.02 13.26 -14.42
C LYS A 27 2.24 13.99 -13.85
N GLU A 28 2.03 15.22 -13.40
CA GLU A 28 3.05 16.09 -12.82
C GLU A 28 3.56 15.52 -11.50
N GLU A 29 2.65 15.09 -10.63
CA GLU A 29 3.00 14.44 -9.35
C GLU A 29 3.73 13.10 -9.57
N THR A 30 3.28 12.31 -10.56
CA THR A 30 3.94 11.06 -10.94
C THR A 30 5.40 11.31 -11.34
N GLN A 31 5.65 12.35 -12.15
CA GLN A 31 6.99 12.71 -12.60
C GLN A 31 7.86 13.23 -11.46
N LEU A 32 7.27 13.92 -10.48
CA LEU A 32 7.98 14.46 -9.32
C LEU A 32 8.44 13.34 -8.36
N VAL A 33 7.59 12.34 -8.12
CA VAL A 33 7.84 11.29 -7.12
C VAL A 33 8.67 10.13 -7.67
N LYS A 34 8.53 9.81 -8.97
CA LYS A 34 9.26 8.68 -9.56
C LYS A 34 10.76 8.98 -9.63
N GLY A 35 11.54 8.15 -8.96
CA GLY A 35 13.01 8.26 -8.88
C GLY A 35 13.48 9.34 -7.93
N SER A 36 12.62 9.87 -7.05
CA SER A 36 12.97 10.94 -6.12
C SER A 36 13.77 10.44 -4.89
N PHE A 37 14.83 9.67 -5.12
CA PHE A 37 15.72 9.16 -4.08
C PHE A 37 17.11 8.84 -4.64
N ASP A 38 18.16 9.12 -3.85
CA ASP A 38 19.55 8.74 -4.18
C ASP A 38 19.97 7.43 -3.49
N PHE A 39 19.40 7.15 -2.32
CA PHE A 39 19.62 5.94 -1.54
C PHE A 39 18.36 5.58 -0.73
N LEU A 40 18.34 4.37 -0.17
CA LEU A 40 17.24 3.88 0.67
C LEU A 40 17.75 3.52 2.06
N GLY A 41 17.22 4.17 3.09
CA GLY A 41 17.38 3.75 4.49
C GLY A 41 16.26 2.79 4.87
N LEU A 42 16.61 1.63 5.43
CA LEU A 42 15.65 0.62 5.87
C LEU A 42 15.73 0.44 7.38
N ASN A 43 14.63 0.77 8.07
CA ASN A 43 14.48 0.50 9.49
C ASN A 43 13.82 -0.87 9.68
N TYR A 44 14.45 -1.75 10.45
CA TYR A 44 13.99 -3.11 10.71
C TYR A 44 14.09 -3.43 12.21
N TYR A 45 13.00 -3.90 12.81
CA TYR A 45 12.91 -4.14 14.25
C TYR A 45 12.42 -5.55 14.60
N THR A 46 11.40 -6.05 13.91
CA THR A 46 10.74 -7.33 14.20
C THR A 46 10.00 -7.85 12.97
N THR A 47 9.40 -9.03 13.08
CA THR A 47 8.57 -9.68 12.06
C THR A 47 7.23 -10.13 12.64
N TYR A 48 6.21 -10.21 11.78
CA TYR A 48 4.90 -10.77 12.11
C TYR A 48 4.57 -11.91 11.16
N TYR A 49 3.82 -12.89 11.65
CA TYR A 49 3.15 -13.84 10.78
C TYR A 49 1.93 -13.17 10.14
N ALA A 50 1.64 -13.53 8.89
CA ALA A 50 0.48 -13.01 8.17
C ALA A 50 -0.33 -14.17 7.55
N SER A 51 -1.64 -14.09 7.65
CA SER A 51 -2.57 -15.02 6.98
C SER A 51 -3.73 -14.25 6.36
N ASN A 52 -4.34 -14.83 5.31
CA ASN A 52 -5.46 -14.19 4.65
C ASN A 52 -6.69 -14.12 5.58
N TYR A 53 -7.54 -13.12 5.40
CA TYR A 53 -8.86 -13.15 6.03
C TYR A 53 -9.67 -14.39 5.59
N PRO A 54 -10.54 -14.91 6.47
CA PRO A 54 -11.43 -16.01 6.10
C PRO A 54 -12.28 -15.67 4.88
N ALA A 55 -12.63 -16.68 4.10
CA ALA A 55 -13.51 -16.51 2.95
C ALA A 55 -14.85 -15.89 3.37
N GLY A 56 -15.31 -14.88 2.64
CA GLY A 56 -16.57 -14.18 2.94
C GLY A 56 -16.49 -13.11 4.03
N TYR A 57 -15.30 -12.83 4.59
CA TYR A 57 -15.14 -11.75 5.55
C TYR A 57 -15.55 -10.39 4.96
N LYS A 58 -16.46 -9.68 5.63
CA LYS A 58 -16.96 -8.37 5.22
C LYS A 58 -16.32 -7.27 6.07
N VAL A 59 -15.55 -6.40 5.42
CA VAL A 59 -15.02 -5.19 6.06
C VAL A 59 -16.16 -4.17 6.17
N ILE A 60 -16.70 -4.01 7.38
CA ILE A 60 -17.84 -3.11 7.64
C ILE A 60 -17.39 -1.63 7.64
N ALA A 61 -16.22 -1.36 8.22
CA ALA A 61 -15.61 -0.03 8.28
C ALA A 61 -14.22 -0.08 7.62
N PRO A 62 -14.11 0.27 6.32
CA PRO A 62 -12.83 0.32 5.64
C PRO A 62 -11.93 1.37 6.28
N SER A 63 -10.70 0.97 6.62
CA SER A 63 -9.70 1.84 7.22
C SER A 63 -8.31 1.33 6.86
N TYR A 64 -7.28 2.14 7.13
CA TYR A 64 -5.89 1.72 6.94
C TYR A 64 -5.60 0.35 7.58
N ALA A 65 -6.17 0.06 8.75
CA ALA A 65 -5.95 -1.19 9.48
C ALA A 65 -6.61 -2.41 8.82
N THR A 66 -7.65 -2.23 8.01
CA THR A 66 -8.40 -3.33 7.37
C THR A 66 -8.09 -3.49 5.88
N ASP A 67 -7.34 -2.55 5.29
CA ASP A 67 -7.08 -2.48 3.86
C ASP A 67 -6.21 -3.63 3.31
N SER A 68 -5.34 -4.19 4.13
CA SER A 68 -4.50 -5.34 3.75
C SER A 68 -5.32 -6.63 3.60
N ARG A 69 -6.49 -6.72 4.23
CA ARG A 69 -7.33 -7.93 4.35
C ARG A 69 -6.55 -9.16 4.83
N ALA A 70 -5.59 -8.93 5.72
CA ALA A 70 -4.75 -9.97 6.31
C ALA A 70 -4.80 -9.89 7.83
N ASN A 71 -4.79 -11.06 8.49
CA ASN A 71 -4.55 -11.17 9.92
C ASN A 71 -3.03 -11.15 10.16
N THR A 72 -2.60 -10.48 11.21
CA THR A 72 -1.20 -10.44 11.63
C THR A 72 -1.06 -10.83 13.10
N SER A 73 -0.03 -11.60 13.44
CA SER A 73 0.28 -12.04 14.81
C SER A 73 1.77 -12.04 15.07
#